data_AF-A0A7D5YAA7-F1
#
_entry.id   AF-A0A7D5YAA7-F1
#
_cell.length_a   1.000
_cell.length_b   1.000
_cell.length_c   1.000
_cell.angle_alpha   90.00
_cell.angle_beta   90.00
_cell.angle_gamma   90.00
#
_symmetry.space_group_name_H-M   'P 1'
#
loop_
_entity.id
_entity.type
_entity.pdbx_description
1 polymer ?
#
loop_
_entity_poly.entity_id
_entity_poly.type
_entity_poly.pdbx_seq_one_letter_code
_entity_poly.pdbx_strand_id
1 'polypeptide(L)'
;MQLTKFAHSCLRVEHDGGVLVVDPGVFSDPTALDGADAVLITHEHPDHVDVAALTRQLDRWPFRIYGPASLAGALGDVAEALEPISPGQAFTAAGVAVRAYGGRHAVIHPDIPVVDNLGYLLNDVVYHPGDALVAPEDAPVDTLFAPIHAPWSKFSEVLDFIRAVAPRRAFALHDGLLNDNGLAVLNRQYAALSGTDYQRLEPGSRLDV
;
A
#
# COMPACT_ATOMS: atom_id res chain seq x y z
N MET A 1 11.64 13.01 -1.57
CA MET A 1 11.44 11.57 -1.90
C MET A 1 10.59 11.51 -3.16
N GLN A 2 10.82 10.56 -4.08
CA GLN A 2 10.03 10.44 -5.32
C GLN A 2 9.15 9.18 -5.25
N LEU A 3 7.86 9.33 -5.50
CA LEU A 3 6.91 8.24 -5.60
C LEU A 3 6.54 7.99 -7.06
N THR A 4 6.33 6.72 -7.40
CA THR A 4 5.69 6.31 -8.65
C THR A 4 4.59 5.30 -8.34
N LYS A 5 3.37 5.50 -8.87
CA LYS A 5 2.28 4.53 -8.71
C LYS A 5 2.35 3.48 -9.82
N PHE A 6 2.51 2.21 -9.47
CA PHE A 6 2.62 1.08 -10.40
C PHE A 6 1.32 0.28 -10.48
N ALA A 7 0.20 1.02 -10.63
CA ALA A 7 -1.18 0.52 -10.62
C ALA A 7 -1.65 -0.02 -9.26
N HIS A 8 -2.98 -0.15 -9.14
CA HIS A 8 -3.68 -0.77 -8.01
C HIS A 8 -3.16 -0.32 -6.63
N SER A 9 -2.45 -1.19 -5.90
CA SER A 9 -1.84 -0.93 -4.59
C SER A 9 -0.32 -0.69 -4.65
N CYS A 10 0.33 -0.86 -5.80
CA CYS A 10 1.78 -0.83 -5.87
C CYS A 10 2.34 0.59 -5.92
N LEU A 11 3.20 0.92 -4.97
CA LEU A 11 3.97 2.16 -4.94
C LEU A 11 5.46 1.85 -4.96
N ARG A 12 6.18 2.54 -5.83
CA ARG A 12 7.65 2.56 -5.81
C ARG A 12 8.12 3.89 -5.24
N VAL A 13 9.07 3.83 -4.33
CA VAL A 13 9.63 4.97 -3.58
C VAL A 13 11.13 5.02 -3.80
N GLU A 14 11.61 6.14 -4.31
CA GLU A 14 13.03 6.43 -4.44
C GLU A 14 13.43 7.52 -3.45
N HIS A 15 14.42 7.23 -2.62
CA HIS A 15 14.92 8.14 -1.60
C HIS A 15 16.40 7.91 -1.33
N ASP A 16 17.20 8.96 -1.47
CA ASP A 16 18.64 8.98 -1.12
C ASP A 16 19.44 7.81 -1.72
N GLY A 17 19.06 7.41 -2.93
CA GLY A 17 19.69 6.33 -3.69
C GLY A 17 19.12 4.94 -3.45
N GLY A 18 18.21 4.77 -2.48
CA GLY A 18 17.49 3.52 -2.22
C GLY A 18 16.16 3.42 -2.95
N VAL A 19 15.76 2.20 -3.27
CA VAL A 19 14.49 1.85 -3.92
C VAL A 19 13.66 0.93 -3.01
N LEU A 20 12.53 1.44 -2.53
CA LEU A 20 11.54 0.70 -1.75
C LEU A 20 10.28 0.47 -2.60
N VAL A 21 9.74 -0.73 -2.58
CA VAL A 21 8.46 -1.05 -3.26
C VAL A 21 7.44 -1.52 -2.24
N VAL A 22 6.22 -0.98 -2.30
CA VAL A 22 5.10 -1.38 -1.44
C VAL A 22 4.07 -2.10 -2.30
N ASP A 23 3.61 -3.26 -1.85
CA ASP A 23 2.55 -4.08 -2.44
C ASP A 23 2.70 -4.36 -3.96
N PRO A 24 3.79 -5.00 -4.41
CA PRO A 24 3.97 -5.44 -5.80
C PRO A 24 3.10 -6.67 -6.10
N GLY A 25 1.78 -6.51 -6.06
CA GLY A 25 0.80 -7.56 -6.32
C GLY A 25 0.55 -7.84 -7.80
N VAL A 26 -0.24 -8.87 -8.09
CA VAL A 26 -0.47 -9.40 -9.45
C VAL A 26 -1.15 -8.42 -10.42
N PHE A 27 -1.76 -7.34 -9.93
CA PHE A 27 -2.33 -6.27 -10.76
C PHE A 27 -1.36 -5.13 -11.06
N SER A 28 -0.13 -5.23 -10.56
CA SER A 28 0.92 -4.24 -10.74
C SER A 28 1.73 -4.54 -11.99
N ASP A 29 2.39 -3.52 -12.53
CA ASP A 29 3.46 -3.75 -13.50
C ASP A 29 4.70 -4.29 -12.75
N PRO A 30 5.21 -5.50 -13.07
CA PRO A 30 6.31 -6.13 -12.33
C PRO A 30 7.64 -5.36 -12.45
N THR A 31 7.77 -4.43 -13.40
CA THR A 31 8.95 -3.54 -13.49
C THR A 31 9.07 -2.60 -12.28
N ALA A 32 8.04 -2.50 -11.44
CA ALA A 32 8.13 -1.83 -10.13
C ALA A 32 9.28 -2.39 -9.27
N LEU A 33 9.58 -3.70 -9.40
CA LEU A 33 10.62 -4.39 -8.64
C LEU A 33 12.04 -4.21 -9.21
N ASP A 34 12.18 -3.59 -10.39
CA ASP A 34 13.49 -3.40 -11.01
C ASP A 34 14.40 -2.54 -10.12
N GLY A 35 15.49 -3.14 -9.65
CA GLY A 35 16.46 -2.50 -8.77
C GLY A 35 15.95 -2.23 -7.35
N ALA A 36 14.90 -2.92 -6.89
CA ALA A 36 14.41 -2.80 -5.52
C ALA A 36 15.46 -3.26 -4.50
N ASP A 37 15.68 -2.44 -3.47
CA ASP A 37 16.56 -2.75 -2.32
C ASP A 37 15.77 -3.33 -1.14
N ALA A 38 14.47 -3.04 -1.06
CA ALA A 38 13.54 -3.61 -0.11
C ALA A 38 12.10 -3.60 -0.64
N VAL A 39 11.28 -4.50 -0.11
CA VAL A 39 9.86 -4.60 -0.42
C VAL A 39 9.06 -4.59 0.88
N LEU A 40 7.98 -3.80 0.95
CA LEU A 40 6.97 -3.90 1.99
C LEU A 40 5.73 -4.58 1.41
N ILE A 41 5.15 -5.50 2.15
CA ILE A 41 3.89 -6.16 1.80
C ILE A 41 2.93 -5.96 2.97
N THR A 42 1.74 -5.44 2.69
CA THR A 42 0.73 -5.13 3.70
C THR A 42 0.08 -6.41 4.22
N HIS A 43 -0.26 -7.35 3.32
CA HIS A 43 -0.88 -8.64 3.65
C HIS A 43 -0.77 -9.67 2.51
N GLU A 44 -1.34 -10.85 2.73
CA GLU A 44 -1.13 -12.05 1.90
C GLU A 44 -2.01 -12.18 0.64
N HIS A 45 -2.90 -11.23 0.34
CA HIS A 45 -3.75 -11.36 -0.84
C HIS A 45 -2.96 -11.13 -2.15
N PRO A 46 -3.31 -11.84 -3.25
CA PRO A 46 -2.53 -11.80 -4.49
C PRO A 46 -2.40 -10.42 -5.13
N ASP A 47 -3.39 -9.56 -4.98
CA ASP A 47 -3.38 -8.17 -5.47
C ASP A 47 -2.42 -7.25 -4.70
N HIS A 48 -1.81 -7.74 -3.62
CA HIS A 48 -0.73 -7.08 -2.87
C HIS A 48 0.62 -7.81 -2.95
N VAL A 49 0.62 -9.11 -3.30
CA VAL A 49 1.84 -9.90 -3.46
C VAL A 49 1.83 -10.80 -4.70
N ASP A 50 2.76 -10.56 -5.63
CA ASP A 50 3.10 -11.50 -6.71
C ASP A 50 4.36 -12.29 -6.33
N VAL A 51 4.17 -13.48 -5.75
CA VAL A 51 5.26 -14.37 -5.33
C VAL A 51 6.17 -14.72 -6.51
N ALA A 52 5.62 -14.94 -7.71
CA ALA A 52 6.42 -15.29 -8.88
C ALA A 52 7.30 -14.12 -9.34
N ALA A 53 6.83 -12.88 -9.23
CA ALA A 53 7.65 -11.70 -9.49
C ALA A 53 8.75 -11.52 -8.45
N LEU A 54 8.44 -11.72 -7.16
CA LEU A 54 9.42 -11.66 -6.08
C LEU A 54 10.52 -12.71 -6.23
N THR A 55 10.17 -13.96 -6.53
CA THR A 55 11.15 -15.03 -6.79
C THR A 55 12.09 -14.65 -7.92
N ARG A 56 11.55 -14.22 -9.08
CA ARG A 56 12.38 -13.81 -10.22
C ARG A 56 13.35 -12.68 -9.88
N GLN A 57 12.95 -11.75 -9.03
CA GLN A 57 13.81 -10.64 -8.64
C GLN A 57 14.86 -11.07 -7.62
N LEU A 58 14.50 -11.88 -6.62
CA LEU A 58 15.43 -12.42 -5.63
C LEU A 58 16.53 -13.31 -6.25
N ASP A 59 16.18 -14.08 -7.28
CA ASP A 59 17.14 -14.88 -8.06
C ASP A 59 18.23 -14.01 -8.73
N ARG A 60 17.94 -12.73 -8.96
CA ARG A 60 18.84 -11.78 -9.63
C ARG A 60 19.60 -10.92 -8.63
N TRP A 61 18.93 -10.47 -7.58
CA TRP A 61 19.51 -9.59 -6.56
C TRP A 61 18.83 -9.80 -5.21
N PRO A 62 19.58 -10.03 -4.12
CA PRO A 62 19.00 -10.23 -2.80
C PRO A 62 18.46 -8.90 -2.24
N PHE A 63 17.23 -8.92 -1.71
CA PHE A 63 16.62 -7.83 -0.96
C PHE A 63 15.79 -8.39 0.21
N ARG A 64 15.40 -7.52 1.15
CA ARG A 64 14.52 -7.89 2.27
C ARG A 64 13.06 -7.59 1.96
N ILE A 65 12.18 -8.49 2.40
CA ILE A 65 10.73 -8.31 2.38
C ILE A 65 10.29 -8.01 3.81
N TYR A 66 9.45 -7.02 4.03
CA TYR A 66 8.89 -6.66 5.33
C TYR A 66 7.37 -6.81 5.28
N GLY A 67 6.79 -7.49 6.26
CA GLY A 67 5.35 -7.75 6.28
C GLY A 67 4.89 -8.47 7.55
N PRO A 68 3.58 -8.72 7.72
CA PRO A 68 3.09 -9.49 8.86
C PRO A 68 3.64 -10.92 8.83
N ALA A 69 3.80 -11.54 10.00
CA ALA A 69 4.32 -12.92 10.08
C ALA A 69 3.44 -13.93 9.32
N SER A 70 2.12 -13.68 9.20
CA SER A 70 1.19 -14.53 8.45
C SER A 70 1.56 -14.69 6.97
N LEU A 71 2.24 -13.68 6.41
CA LEU A 71 2.66 -13.63 5.02
C LEU A 71 3.58 -14.79 4.62
N ALA A 72 4.31 -15.37 5.58
CA ALA A 72 5.22 -16.49 5.34
C ALA A 72 4.53 -17.68 4.63
N GLY A 73 3.26 -17.94 4.94
CA GLY A 73 2.50 -19.02 4.31
C GLY A 73 2.28 -18.79 2.81
N ALA A 74 1.99 -17.56 2.40
CA ALA A 74 1.80 -17.20 0.99
C ALA A 74 3.12 -17.14 0.21
N LEU A 75 4.24 -16.76 0.85
CA LEU A 75 5.54 -16.61 0.19
C LEU A 75 6.23 -17.94 -0.14
N GLY A 76 5.92 -19.03 0.56
CA GLY A 76 6.63 -20.31 0.38
C GLY A 76 8.14 -20.14 0.60
N ASP A 77 8.96 -20.59 -0.35
CA ASP A 77 10.43 -20.50 -0.25
C ASP A 77 10.94 -19.05 -0.18
N VAL A 78 10.19 -18.08 -0.75
CA VAL A 78 10.53 -16.65 -0.66
C VAL A 78 10.49 -16.12 0.78
N ALA A 79 9.84 -16.84 1.70
CA ALA A 79 9.75 -16.46 3.11
C ALA A 79 11.13 -16.36 3.81
N GLU A 80 12.20 -16.94 3.25
CA GLU A 80 13.56 -16.74 3.77
C GLU A 80 14.02 -15.27 3.73
N ALA A 81 13.46 -14.47 2.82
CA ALA A 81 13.73 -13.04 2.71
C ALA A 81 12.83 -12.18 3.62
N LEU A 82 11.82 -12.77 4.26
CA LEU A 82 10.83 -12.06 5.10
C LEU A 82 11.42 -11.68 6.46
N GLU A 83 11.31 -10.40 6.78
CA GLU A 83 11.45 -9.82 8.12
C GLU A 83 10.05 -9.54 8.67
N PRO A 84 9.57 -10.30 9.67
CA PRO A 84 8.25 -10.09 10.25
C PRO A 84 8.15 -8.75 11.00
N ILE A 85 7.09 -8.00 10.72
CA ILE A 85 6.78 -6.71 11.35
C ILE A 85 5.49 -6.81 12.14
N SER A 86 5.47 -6.16 13.32
CA SER A 86 4.27 -6.01 14.15
C SER A 86 3.65 -4.61 14.03
N PRO A 87 2.33 -4.45 14.22
CA PRO A 87 1.72 -3.13 14.34
C PRO A 87 2.38 -2.28 15.44
N GLY A 88 2.58 -0.99 15.18
CA GLY A 88 3.28 -0.05 16.05
C GLY A 88 4.81 -0.08 15.97
N GLN A 89 5.39 -1.02 15.20
CA GLN A 89 6.83 -1.11 15.04
C GLN A 89 7.36 -0.02 14.09
N ALA A 90 8.48 0.59 14.47
CA ALA A 90 9.27 1.48 13.62
C ALA A 90 10.53 0.75 13.14
N PHE A 91 10.90 0.97 11.87
CA PHE A 91 12.07 0.36 11.24
C PHE A 91 12.56 1.20 10.06
N THR A 92 13.64 0.77 9.40
CA THR A 92 14.15 1.39 8.18
C THR A 92 14.28 0.35 7.09
N ALA A 93 13.80 0.67 5.89
CA ALA A 93 13.87 -0.19 4.70
C ALA A 93 14.36 0.64 3.50
N ALA A 94 15.41 0.19 2.82
CA ALA A 94 16.04 0.92 1.71
C ALA A 94 16.35 2.40 2.02
N GLY A 95 16.75 2.70 3.27
CA GLY A 95 17.04 4.08 3.72
C GLY A 95 15.81 4.92 4.09
N VAL A 96 14.58 4.40 3.91
CA VAL A 96 13.32 5.07 4.26
C VAL A 96 12.91 4.68 5.68
N ALA A 97 12.63 5.65 6.54
CA ALA A 97 12.01 5.40 7.84
C ALA A 97 10.55 4.93 7.66
N VAL A 98 10.15 3.86 8.34
CA VAL A 98 8.81 3.27 8.22
C VAL A 98 8.20 3.05 9.61
N ARG A 99 6.93 3.42 9.77
CA ARG A 99 6.10 3.02 10.93
C ARG A 99 4.93 2.16 10.46
N ALA A 100 4.75 1.02 11.10
CA ALA A 100 3.67 0.09 10.80
C ALA A 100 2.43 0.35 11.67
N TYR A 101 1.24 0.27 11.07
CA TYR A 101 -0.06 0.53 11.70
C TYR A 101 -1.06 -0.58 11.39
N GLY A 102 -2.21 -0.56 12.04
CA GLY A 102 -3.28 -1.53 11.81
C GLY A 102 -3.04 -2.84 12.55
N GLY A 103 -3.00 -3.94 11.81
CA GLY A 103 -2.88 -5.30 12.31
C GLY A 103 -3.97 -6.23 11.80
N ARG A 104 -5.05 -5.70 11.22
CA ARG A 104 -6.14 -6.49 10.65
C ARG A 104 -6.66 -5.82 9.38
N HIS A 105 -6.97 -6.65 8.38
CA HIS A 105 -7.65 -6.24 7.16
C HIS A 105 -9.09 -5.77 7.47
N ALA A 106 -9.69 -4.96 6.60
CA ALA A 106 -11.10 -4.64 6.65
C ALA A 106 -11.97 -5.92 6.51
N VAL A 107 -13.16 -5.93 7.09
CA VAL A 107 -14.03 -7.12 6.99
C VAL A 107 -14.59 -7.25 5.58
N ILE A 108 -14.25 -8.34 4.88
CA ILE A 108 -14.81 -8.66 3.56
C ILE A 108 -16.24 -9.18 3.70
N HIS A 109 -16.42 -10.22 4.52
CA HIS A 109 -17.70 -10.80 4.86
C HIS A 109 -17.56 -11.56 6.20
N PRO A 110 -18.59 -11.64 7.06
CA PRO A 110 -18.50 -12.37 8.33
C PRO A 110 -18.09 -13.85 8.23
N ASP A 111 -18.35 -14.49 7.08
CA ASP A 111 -17.97 -15.90 6.83
C ASP A 111 -16.53 -16.08 6.34
N ILE A 112 -15.82 -14.99 6.05
CA ILE A 112 -14.43 -15.02 5.58
C ILE A 112 -13.53 -14.60 6.75
N PRO A 113 -12.52 -15.41 7.12
CA PRO A 113 -11.56 -15.03 8.15
C PRO A 113 -10.89 -13.70 7.82
N VAL A 114 -10.82 -12.80 8.80
CA VAL A 114 -10.05 -11.56 8.66
C VAL A 114 -8.57 -11.91 8.79
N VAL A 115 -7.79 -11.58 7.77
CA VAL A 115 -6.33 -11.76 7.77
C VAL A 115 -5.63 -10.55 8.40
N ASP A 116 -4.33 -10.70 8.67
CA ASP A 116 -3.52 -9.60 9.15
C ASP A 116 -3.26 -8.61 8.01
N ASN A 117 -3.25 -7.31 8.32
CA ASN A 117 -2.88 -6.25 7.39
C ASN A 117 -2.11 -5.17 8.13
N LEU A 118 -0.95 -4.79 7.60
CA LEU A 118 -0.20 -3.63 8.05
C LEU A 118 -0.43 -2.44 7.13
N GLY A 119 -0.60 -1.25 7.70
CA GLY A 119 -0.42 0.02 7.01
C GLY A 119 1.00 0.56 7.24
N TYR A 120 1.57 1.29 6.29
CA TYR A 120 2.92 1.83 6.37
C TYR A 120 2.91 3.36 6.22
N LEU A 121 3.43 4.06 7.23
CA LEU A 121 3.78 5.48 7.13
C LEU A 121 5.25 5.60 6.77
N LEU A 122 5.52 6.11 5.58
CA LEU A 122 6.84 6.24 4.99
C LEU A 122 7.36 7.66 5.20
N ASN A 123 8.53 7.75 5.82
CA ASN A 123 9.26 8.97 6.13
C ASN A 123 8.41 10.04 6.83
N ASP A 124 7.39 9.64 7.61
CA ASP A 124 6.41 10.51 8.25
C ASP A 124 5.63 11.44 7.29
N VAL A 125 5.57 11.08 6.01
CA VAL A 125 4.94 11.90 4.95
C VAL A 125 3.84 11.12 4.24
N VAL A 126 4.10 9.87 3.84
CA VAL A 126 3.23 9.11 2.94
C VAL A 126 2.63 7.92 3.66
N TYR A 127 1.30 7.84 3.75
CA TYR A 127 0.62 6.70 4.36
C TYR A 127 -0.01 5.78 3.32
N HIS A 128 0.36 4.51 3.38
CA HIS A 128 -0.19 3.41 2.60
C HIS A 128 -0.87 2.40 3.53
N PRO A 129 -2.20 2.41 3.68
CA PRO A 129 -2.89 1.60 4.69
C PRO A 129 -3.06 0.11 4.33
N GLY A 130 -2.73 -0.27 3.09
CA GLY A 130 -3.17 -1.55 2.54
C GLY A 130 -4.70 -1.60 2.49
N ASP A 131 -5.25 -2.76 2.83
CA ASP A 131 -6.69 -3.00 2.82
C ASP A 131 -7.30 -2.87 4.21
N ALA A 132 -6.93 -1.79 4.90
CA ALA A 132 -7.48 -1.43 6.20
C ALA A 132 -7.88 0.05 6.23
N LEU A 133 -8.86 0.37 7.09
CA LEU A 133 -9.33 1.73 7.32
C LEU A 133 -8.89 2.21 8.71
N VAL A 134 -7.58 2.10 9.00
CA VAL A 134 -6.98 2.47 10.29
C VAL A 134 -6.14 3.72 10.11
N ALA A 135 -6.53 4.82 10.78
CA ALA A 135 -5.78 6.07 10.76
C ALA A 135 -4.60 6.02 11.74
N PRO A 136 -3.41 6.54 11.38
CA PRO A 136 -2.32 6.75 12.34
C PRO A 136 -2.74 7.75 13.42
N GLU A 137 -2.72 7.34 14.70
CA GLU A 137 -3.17 8.20 15.82
C GLU A 137 -2.07 9.13 16.36
N ASP A 138 -0.80 8.78 16.13
CA ASP A 138 0.38 9.42 16.70
C ASP A 138 1.22 10.22 15.68
N ALA A 139 0.72 10.37 14.45
CA ALA A 139 1.45 11.00 13.36
C ALA A 139 0.54 11.76 12.40
N PRO A 140 0.87 13.00 12.02
CA PRO A 140 0.20 13.65 10.89
C PRO A 140 0.56 12.93 9.59
N VAL A 141 -0.38 12.93 8.65
CA VAL A 141 -0.17 12.38 7.30
C VAL A 141 -0.22 13.53 6.29
N ASP A 142 0.84 13.73 5.50
CA ASP A 142 0.80 14.71 4.41
C ASP A 142 0.05 14.14 3.20
N THR A 143 0.43 12.93 2.80
CA THR A 143 -0.04 12.27 1.58
C THR A 143 -0.63 10.90 1.93
N LEU A 144 -1.92 10.72 1.70
CA LEU A 144 -2.60 9.43 1.87
C LEU A 144 -2.79 8.73 0.51
N PHE A 145 -2.50 7.44 0.43
CA PHE A 145 -2.98 6.59 -0.66
C PHE A 145 -4.20 5.80 -0.18
N ALA A 146 -5.40 6.26 -0.50
CA ALA A 146 -6.65 5.73 0.04
C ALA A 146 -7.16 4.55 -0.81
N PRO A 147 -7.50 3.39 -0.23
CA PRO A 147 -8.06 2.24 -0.96
C PRO A 147 -9.51 2.56 -1.37
N ILE A 148 -9.70 3.11 -2.56
CA ILE A 148 -10.97 3.75 -2.95
C ILE A 148 -12.09 2.78 -3.28
N HIS A 149 -11.78 1.52 -3.54
CA HIS A 149 -12.74 0.51 -3.95
C HIS A 149 -12.20 -0.91 -3.80
N ALA A 150 -12.94 -1.77 -3.12
CA ALA A 150 -12.77 -3.22 -3.13
C ALA A 150 -14.13 -3.89 -2.84
N PRO A 151 -14.27 -5.23 -3.03
CA PRO A 151 -15.49 -5.95 -2.66
C PRO A 151 -15.91 -5.75 -1.19
N TRP A 152 -14.94 -5.47 -0.32
CA TRP A 152 -15.14 -5.25 1.12
C TRP A 152 -15.50 -3.81 1.49
N SER A 153 -15.34 -2.85 0.59
CA SER A 153 -15.42 -1.42 0.91
C SER A 153 -16.80 -0.82 0.56
N LYS A 154 -17.26 0.12 1.39
CA LYS A 154 -18.28 1.11 0.99
C LYS A 154 -17.65 2.48 0.83
N PHE A 155 -18.10 3.25 -0.16
CA PHE A 155 -17.68 4.63 -0.37
C PHE A 155 -17.70 5.47 0.93
N SER A 156 -18.76 5.36 1.72
CA SER A 156 -18.91 6.14 2.96
C SER A 156 -17.84 5.81 4.01
N GLU A 157 -17.47 4.53 4.14
CA GLU A 157 -16.48 4.09 5.12
C GLU A 157 -15.07 4.57 4.73
N VAL A 158 -14.75 4.51 3.43
CA VAL A 158 -13.48 5.04 2.91
C VAL A 158 -13.45 6.58 3.02
N LEU A 159 -14.57 7.25 2.76
CA LEU A 159 -14.68 8.70 2.91
C LEU A 159 -14.45 9.13 4.37
N ASP A 160 -15.07 8.44 5.32
CA ASP A 160 -14.89 8.70 6.75
C ASP A 160 -13.45 8.40 7.19
N PHE A 161 -12.82 7.36 6.64
CA PHE A 161 -11.40 7.09 6.84
C PHE A 161 -10.51 8.22 6.33
N ILE A 162 -10.71 8.71 5.11
CA ILE A 162 -9.93 9.85 4.57
C ILE A 162 -10.08 11.08 5.48
N ARG A 163 -11.29 11.35 5.98
CA ARG A 163 -11.55 12.46 6.91
C ARG A 163 -10.92 12.25 8.28
N ALA A 164 -10.86 11.01 8.77
CA ALA A 164 -10.23 10.67 10.03
C ALA A 164 -8.70 10.82 9.97
N VAL A 165 -8.08 10.43 8.85
CA VAL A 165 -6.65 10.67 8.60
C VAL A 165 -6.35 12.16 8.42
N ALA A 166 -7.30 12.92 7.88
CA ALA A 166 -7.19 14.35 7.60
C ALA A 166 -5.89 14.76 6.86
N PRO A 167 -5.54 14.09 5.74
CA PRO A 167 -4.28 14.37 5.05
C PRO A 167 -4.33 15.70 4.31
N ARG A 168 -3.16 16.29 4.00
CA ARG A 168 -3.10 17.47 3.12
C ARG A 168 -3.58 17.13 1.70
N ARG A 169 -3.20 15.97 1.18
CA ARG A 169 -3.64 15.43 -0.12
C ARG A 169 -3.88 13.93 -0.04
N ALA A 170 -4.76 13.43 -0.91
CA ALA A 170 -5.05 12.01 -1.03
C ALA A 170 -5.01 11.54 -2.49
N PHE A 171 -4.50 10.33 -2.69
CA PHE A 171 -4.42 9.66 -3.97
C PHE A 171 -5.20 8.36 -3.96
N ALA A 172 -5.83 8.04 -5.09
CA ALA A 172 -6.53 6.76 -5.26
C ALA A 172 -5.55 5.57 -5.27
N LEU A 173 -5.81 4.62 -4.38
CA LEU A 173 -5.25 3.27 -4.31
C LEU A 173 -6.37 2.24 -4.55
N HIS A 174 -6.01 1.01 -4.91
CA HIS A 174 -6.97 -0.09 -5.10
C HIS A 174 -8.04 0.22 -6.18
N ASP A 175 -7.62 0.90 -7.24
CA ASP A 175 -8.48 1.38 -8.34
C ASP A 175 -8.55 0.43 -9.54
N GLY A 176 -7.70 -0.61 -9.57
CA GLY A 176 -7.55 -1.51 -10.73
C GLY A 176 -8.77 -2.37 -11.08
N LEU A 177 -9.76 -2.49 -10.19
CA LEU A 177 -11.02 -3.22 -10.46
C LEU A 177 -12.09 -2.34 -11.13
N LEU A 178 -11.89 -1.03 -11.18
CA LEU A 178 -12.87 -0.08 -11.68
C LEU A 178 -12.69 0.15 -13.18
N ASN A 179 -13.79 0.12 -13.92
CA ASN A 179 -13.84 0.70 -15.26
C ASN A 179 -13.99 2.23 -15.18
N ASP A 180 -13.96 2.90 -16.34
CA ASP A 180 -14.05 4.36 -16.44
C ASP A 180 -15.29 4.95 -15.76
N ASN A 181 -16.44 4.25 -15.82
CA ASN A 181 -17.66 4.71 -15.18
C ASN A 181 -17.53 4.70 -13.65
N GLY A 182 -16.98 3.62 -13.09
CA GLY A 182 -16.74 3.50 -11.66
C GLY A 182 -15.74 4.55 -11.16
N LEU A 183 -14.64 4.72 -11.88
CA LEU A 183 -13.64 5.76 -11.62
C LEU A 183 -14.25 7.16 -11.66
N ALA A 184 -15.04 7.48 -12.69
CA ALA A 184 -15.67 8.79 -12.84
C ALA A 184 -16.62 9.12 -11.69
N VAL A 185 -17.37 8.13 -11.19
CA VAL A 185 -18.28 8.32 -10.04
C VAL A 185 -17.48 8.52 -8.76
N LEU A 186 -16.57 7.60 -8.42
CA LEU A 186 -15.86 7.63 -7.16
C LEU A 186 -14.93 8.84 -7.05
N ASN A 187 -14.17 9.15 -8.11
CA ASN A 187 -13.26 10.29 -8.11
C ASN A 187 -14.01 11.62 -7.88
N ARG A 188 -15.17 11.79 -8.53
CA ARG A 188 -16.02 12.97 -8.32
C ARG A 188 -16.50 13.07 -6.88
N GLN A 189 -16.92 11.96 -6.27
CA GLN A 189 -17.45 11.96 -4.91
C GLN A 189 -16.36 12.21 -3.87
N TYR A 190 -15.19 11.57 -3.99
CA TYR A 190 -14.07 11.82 -3.07
C TYR A 190 -13.54 13.25 -3.20
N ALA A 191 -13.39 13.79 -4.42
CA ALA A 191 -13.01 15.18 -4.63
C ALA A 191 -14.00 16.18 -4.00
N ALA A 192 -15.30 15.88 -4.05
CA ALA A 192 -16.33 16.76 -3.50
C ALA A 192 -16.48 16.67 -1.98
N LEU A 193 -16.29 15.49 -1.39
CA LEU A 193 -16.70 15.22 -0.01
C LEU A 193 -15.56 15.00 0.97
N SER A 194 -14.37 14.61 0.50
CA SER A 194 -13.26 14.21 1.40
C SER A 194 -12.74 15.34 2.27
N GLY A 195 -12.83 16.59 1.81
CA GLY A 195 -12.24 17.73 2.49
C GLY A 195 -10.71 17.79 2.38
N THR A 196 -10.12 17.01 1.47
CA THR A 196 -8.68 17.01 1.15
C THR A 196 -8.45 17.27 -0.34
N ASP A 197 -7.22 17.61 -0.73
CA ASP A 197 -6.80 17.66 -2.13
C ASP A 197 -6.72 16.24 -2.71
N TYR A 198 -7.85 15.73 -3.19
CA TYR A 198 -7.99 14.38 -3.72
C TYR A 198 -7.79 14.32 -5.24
N GLN A 199 -7.01 13.35 -5.71
CA GLN A 199 -6.91 13.02 -7.13
C GLN A 199 -6.59 11.54 -7.37
N ARG A 200 -6.81 11.06 -8.58
CA ARG A 200 -6.31 9.74 -9.02
C ARG A 200 -5.01 9.93 -9.80
N LEU A 201 -4.02 9.10 -9.51
CA LEU A 201 -2.82 8.97 -10.32
C LEU A 201 -2.99 7.81 -11.30
N GLU A 202 -2.69 8.05 -12.57
CA GLU A 202 -2.54 6.97 -13.55
C GLU A 202 -1.30 6.13 -13.22
N PRO A 203 -1.29 4.82 -13.53
CA PRO A 203 -0.07 4.01 -13.48
C PRO A 203 1.09 4.69 -14.21
N GLY A 204 2.28 4.69 -13.59
CA GLY A 204 3.49 5.36 -14.08
C GLY A 204 3.62 6.84 -13.70
N SER A 205 2.58 7.45 -13.11
CA SER A 205 2.65 8.84 -12.64
C SER A 205 3.68 8.98 -11.53
N ARG A 206 4.49 10.04 -11.60
CA ARG A 206 5.52 10.37 -10.62
C ARG A 206 5.13 11.57 -9.79
N LEU A 207 5.53 11.58 -8.52
CA LEU A 207 5.24 12.64 -7.57
C LEU A 207 6.45 12.88 -6.68
N ASP A 208 6.82 14.15 -6.51
CA ASP A 208 7.76 14.54 -5.46
C ASP A 208 6.99 14.84 -4.16
N VAL A 209 7.49 14.23 -3.08
CA VAL A 209 6.96 14.30 -1.71
C VAL A 209 8.07 14.65 -0.73
#